data_AF-A0A7G9QL52-F1
#
_entry.id   AF-A0A7G9QL52-F1
#
_cell.length_a   1.000
_cell.length_b   1.000
_cell.length_c   1.000
_cell.angle_alpha   90.00
_cell.angle_beta   90.00
_cell.angle_gamma   90.00
#
_symmetry.space_group_name_H-M   'P 1'
#
loop_
_entity.id
_entity.type
_entity.pdbx_description
1 polymer ?
#
loop_
_entity_poly.entity_id
_entity_poly.type
_entity_poly.pdbx_seq_one_letter_code
_entity_poly.pdbx_strand_id
1 'polypeptide(L)'
;MNRLKKISFASKIMISMSLLTISCAKYKSTSIDPGMVTPTQLTEEITLKSMPFPMGAAINVSLLKSNANYRNLVIKEFNSVTAENAMKFASVHPSKDAYTWSDADYLVDFAVANGKRVHGHTLNWYKSLPDWVNNFQGTTAEWENLLKTHIQTVVGHFKGKVASWDVVNEAVNEDGTIRPSIWVQKLGADYIGRAFQYAHEADPNALLFYNDYGHEFGPTKRTAILNLVTGLKNKGIPIDGIGIQMHTRVTQTDANLIAAITTAAATGLKIHISEIDISLNPDNVQSMTYTTALGEQQAAKYKTIVKAYNAIPKSQQYGITQWNVTDADSWIPSNYNRLDWPLPFDAQYQRKAAYQGILDGVK
;
A
#
# COMPACT_ATOMS: atom_id res chain seq x y z
N MET A 1 47.43 -23.14 60.09
CA MET A 1 48.30 -24.21 60.63
C MET A 1 47.69 -25.57 60.31
N ASN A 2 48.53 -26.57 59.98
CA ASN A 2 48.43 -28.04 60.19
C ASN A 2 47.08 -28.73 60.53
N ARG A 3 46.79 -29.99 60.14
CA ARG A 3 47.41 -30.96 59.21
C ARG A 3 46.44 -32.17 59.02
N LEU A 4 46.38 -32.68 57.79
CA LEU A 4 46.25 -34.07 57.34
C LEU A 4 46.25 -35.24 58.35
N LYS A 5 45.33 -36.21 58.14
CA LYS A 5 45.49 -37.69 58.02
C LYS A 5 44.07 -38.29 57.83
N LYS A 6 43.67 -39.03 56.79
CA LYS A 6 44.19 -40.25 56.11
C LYS A 6 44.43 -41.46 57.03
N ILE A 7 43.69 -42.54 56.75
CA ILE A 7 44.10 -43.96 56.79
C ILE A 7 43.19 -44.70 55.76
N SER A 8 43.28 -46.02 55.53
CA SER A 8 42.48 -46.71 54.51
C SER A 8 42.24 -48.21 54.80
N PHE A 9 41.81 -48.98 53.79
CA PHE A 9 41.45 -50.41 53.72
C PHE A 9 39.96 -50.74 54.04
N ALA A 10 39.13 -51.36 53.17
CA ALA A 10 39.23 -52.58 52.32
C ALA A 10 38.75 -53.85 53.08
N SER A 11 38.21 -54.93 52.48
CA SER A 11 37.58 -55.19 51.16
C SER A 11 36.95 -56.60 51.20
N LYS A 12 36.06 -56.92 50.24
CA LYS A 12 35.49 -58.26 49.92
C LYS A 12 34.44 -58.82 50.91
N ILE A 13 33.30 -59.23 50.34
CA ILE A 13 32.95 -60.66 50.15
C ILE A 13 32.21 -60.76 48.82
N MET A 14 32.66 -61.66 47.95
CA MET A 14 31.89 -62.17 46.81
C MET A 14 31.29 -63.51 47.23
N ILE A 15 30.00 -63.72 46.98
CA ILE A 15 29.44 -65.07 46.83
C ILE A 15 28.62 -65.07 45.54
N SER A 16 28.92 -66.04 44.67
CA SER A 16 28.39 -66.17 43.32
C SER A 16 28.02 -67.61 43.04
N MET A 17 26.75 -67.87 42.70
CA MET A 17 26.22 -68.92 41.81
C MET A 17 24.68 -68.90 42.01
N SER A 18 23.85 -68.61 41.00
CA SER A 18 23.55 -69.43 39.80
C SER A 18 22.86 -70.75 40.20
N LEU A 19 21.73 -71.19 39.62
CA LEU A 19 21.02 -70.75 38.42
C LEU A 19 19.49 -70.66 38.67
N LEU A 20 18.80 -69.82 37.90
CA LEU A 20 17.49 -70.19 37.37
C LEU A 20 17.26 -69.49 36.02
N THR A 21 16.99 -70.28 35.00
CA THR A 21 16.89 -69.85 33.60
C THR A 21 15.53 -69.26 33.30
N ILE A 22 15.47 -68.00 32.86
CA ILE A 22 14.32 -67.46 32.12
C ILE A 22 14.81 -66.90 30.79
N SER A 23 14.22 -67.44 29.72
CA SER A 23 14.55 -67.13 28.33
C SER A 23 14.22 -65.68 27.95
N CYS A 24 14.92 -65.17 26.94
CA CYS A 24 14.72 -63.84 26.38
C CYS A 24 13.27 -63.57 25.96
N ALA A 25 12.58 -62.71 26.71
CA ALA A 25 11.58 -61.83 26.13
C ALA A 25 12.28 -60.53 25.74
N LYS A 26 12.45 -60.28 24.43
CA LYS A 26 12.86 -58.96 23.94
C LYS A 26 11.86 -57.94 24.48
N TYR A 27 12.34 -56.87 25.10
CA TYR A 27 11.52 -55.67 25.35
C TYR A 27 10.86 -55.29 24.02
N LYS A 28 9.53 -55.34 23.96
CA LYS A 28 8.81 -54.76 22.82
C LYS A 28 9.06 -53.26 22.88
N SER A 29 9.92 -52.78 21.99
CA SER A 29 9.87 -51.39 21.56
C SER A 29 8.42 -51.11 21.17
N THR A 30 7.75 -50.25 21.93
CA THR A 30 6.54 -49.60 21.48
C THR A 30 6.97 -48.60 20.41
N SER A 31 7.11 -49.09 19.17
CA SER A 31 7.14 -48.23 18.01
C SER A 31 5.85 -47.42 18.04
N ILE A 32 5.97 -46.15 18.43
CA ILE A 32 4.93 -45.17 18.19
C ILE A 32 4.87 -45.08 16.67
N ASP A 33 3.85 -45.69 16.08
CA ASP A 33 3.53 -45.54 14.67
C ASP A 33 3.35 -44.03 14.42
N PRO A 34 4.21 -43.37 13.62
CA PRO A 34 3.98 -42.00 13.21
C PRO A 34 2.88 -42.05 12.17
N GLY A 35 1.65 -42.28 12.67
CA GLY A 35 0.49 -42.59 11.86
C GLY A 35 0.40 -41.60 10.71
N MET A 36 0.26 -42.12 9.49
CA MET A 36 0.26 -41.29 8.30
C MET A 36 -0.81 -40.21 8.46
N VAL A 37 -0.34 -38.99 8.72
CA VAL A 37 -1.20 -37.82 8.66
C VAL A 37 -1.53 -37.70 7.18
N THR A 38 -2.72 -38.17 6.79
CA THR A 38 -3.30 -37.85 5.49
C THR A 38 -3.04 -36.37 5.27
N PRO A 39 -2.40 -35.94 4.16
CA PRO A 39 -2.15 -34.53 3.95
C PRO A 39 -3.49 -33.82 4.02
N THR A 40 -3.73 -33.10 5.12
CA THR A 40 -4.74 -32.05 5.15
C THR A 40 -4.41 -31.22 3.94
N GLN A 41 -5.31 -31.15 2.96
CA GLN A 41 -5.08 -30.31 1.79
C GLN A 41 -4.68 -28.94 2.32
N LEU A 42 -3.43 -28.55 2.07
CA LEU A 42 -3.02 -27.17 2.21
C LEU A 42 -3.86 -26.45 1.16
N THR A 43 -5.02 -25.96 1.58
CA THR A 43 -5.76 -24.95 0.85
C THR A 43 -4.80 -23.79 0.76
N GLU A 44 -4.14 -23.69 -0.38
CA GLU A 44 -3.09 -22.70 -0.66
C GLU A 44 -3.65 -21.34 -0.25
N GLU A 45 -3.06 -20.75 0.80
CA GLU A 45 -3.71 -19.65 1.49
C GLU A 45 -3.71 -18.44 0.56
N ILE A 46 -4.83 -18.22 -0.15
CA ILE A 46 -4.93 -17.20 -1.19
C ILE A 46 -4.54 -15.86 -0.57
N THR A 47 -3.45 -15.29 -1.08
CA THR A 47 -2.89 -13.98 -0.67
C THR A 47 -3.31 -12.92 -1.67
N LEU A 48 -3.37 -11.65 -1.27
CA LEU A 48 -3.77 -10.58 -2.19
C LEU A 48 -2.80 -10.49 -3.40
N LYS A 49 -1.51 -10.78 -3.21
CA LYS A 49 -0.53 -10.80 -4.31
C LYS A 49 -0.72 -11.91 -5.36
N SER A 50 -1.62 -12.87 -5.12
CA SER A 50 -2.03 -13.89 -6.10
C SER A 50 -3.25 -13.50 -6.94
N MET A 51 -3.80 -12.30 -6.73
CA MET A 51 -4.87 -11.72 -7.54
C MET A 51 -4.42 -11.46 -9.00
N PRO A 52 -5.34 -11.42 -9.99
CA PRO A 52 -5.01 -11.32 -11.42
C PRO A 52 -4.48 -9.94 -11.88
N PHE A 53 -4.18 -9.04 -10.94
CA PHE A 53 -3.56 -7.73 -11.14
C PHE A 53 -2.79 -7.35 -9.86
N PRO A 54 -1.83 -6.41 -9.92
CA PRO A 54 -1.04 -6.05 -8.75
C PRO A 54 -1.90 -5.57 -7.56
N MET A 55 -1.59 -6.08 -6.38
CA MET A 55 -2.19 -5.68 -5.11
C MET A 55 -1.14 -5.02 -4.24
N GLY A 56 -1.42 -3.81 -3.78
CA GLY A 56 -0.52 -3.02 -2.95
C GLY A 56 -1.13 -2.46 -1.68
N ALA A 57 -0.27 -1.85 -0.88
CA ALA A 57 -0.63 -1.00 0.23
C ALA A 57 0.28 0.25 0.26
N ALA A 58 -0.24 1.34 0.80
CA ALA A 58 0.58 2.47 1.21
C ALA A 58 1.28 2.13 2.53
N ILE A 59 2.58 2.39 2.58
CA ILE A 59 3.47 1.88 3.60
C ILE A 59 3.95 3.02 4.50
N ASN A 60 3.68 2.87 5.78
CA ASN A 60 4.28 3.68 6.82
C ASN A 60 5.72 3.19 7.07
N VAL A 61 6.73 3.99 6.69
CA VAL A 61 8.14 3.58 6.74
C VAL A 61 8.63 3.34 8.17
N SER A 62 8.08 4.05 9.17
CA SER A 62 8.42 3.84 10.57
C SER A 62 7.96 2.48 11.07
N LEU A 63 6.72 2.08 10.75
CA LEU A 63 6.22 0.73 11.04
C LEU A 63 6.96 -0.35 10.25
N LEU A 64 7.29 -0.10 8.97
CA LEU A 64 8.08 -1.02 8.16
C LEU A 64 9.45 -1.33 8.79
N LYS A 65 10.10 -0.33 9.39
CA LYS A 65 11.36 -0.48 10.15
C LYS A 65 11.14 -1.19 11.47
N SER A 66 10.25 -0.67 12.32
CA SER A 66 10.14 -1.03 13.74
C SER A 66 9.28 -2.26 14.04
N ASN A 67 8.34 -2.64 13.18
CA ASN A 67 7.32 -3.63 13.49
C ASN A 67 7.41 -4.87 12.56
N ALA A 68 7.74 -6.02 13.17
CA ALA A 68 7.90 -7.27 12.44
C ALA A 68 6.59 -7.83 11.88
N ASN A 69 5.47 -7.71 12.60
CA ASN A 69 4.17 -8.21 12.14
C ASN A 69 3.70 -7.41 10.92
N TYR A 70 3.83 -6.08 10.98
CA TYR A 70 3.57 -5.17 9.86
C TYR A 70 4.37 -5.55 8.62
N ARG A 71 5.70 -5.61 8.76
CA ARG A 71 6.61 -5.96 7.67
C ARG A 71 6.34 -7.36 7.10
N ASN A 72 6.07 -8.35 7.94
CA ASN A 72 5.76 -9.71 7.50
C ASN A 72 4.42 -9.77 6.75
N LEU A 73 3.39 -9.05 7.18
CA LEU A 73 2.12 -8.95 6.46
C LEU A 73 2.32 -8.30 5.07
N VAL A 74 3.14 -7.24 4.99
CA VAL A 74 3.48 -6.59 3.72
C VAL A 74 4.26 -7.52 2.78
N ILE A 75 5.15 -8.37 3.31
CA ILE A 75 5.84 -9.41 2.53
C ILE A 75 4.85 -10.48 2.04
N LYS A 76 3.95 -10.93 2.91
CA LYS A 76 2.96 -11.98 2.63
C LYS A 76 1.96 -11.55 1.57
N GLU A 77 1.32 -10.39 1.74
CA GLU A 77 0.08 -10.07 1.04
C GLU A 77 0.24 -9.17 -0.20
N PHE A 78 1.27 -8.32 -0.30
CA PHE A 78 1.36 -7.34 -1.38
C PHE A 78 2.51 -7.58 -2.36
N ASN A 79 2.29 -7.23 -3.64
CA ASN A 79 3.31 -7.20 -4.70
C ASN A 79 3.58 -5.78 -5.25
N SER A 80 2.85 -4.77 -4.77
CA SER A 80 3.11 -3.36 -5.02
C SER A 80 3.19 -2.59 -3.69
N VAL A 81 3.97 -1.52 -3.62
CA VAL A 81 4.01 -0.61 -2.47
C VAL A 81 3.98 0.84 -2.93
N THR A 82 3.35 1.69 -2.12
CA THR A 82 3.41 3.16 -2.23
C THR A 82 3.98 3.71 -0.93
N ALA A 83 4.80 4.75 -0.97
CA ALA A 83 5.21 5.44 0.25
C ALA A 83 4.06 6.33 0.74
N GLU A 84 3.51 6.05 1.94
CA GLU A 84 2.38 6.82 2.50
C GLU A 84 2.70 8.32 2.58
N ASN A 85 3.92 8.66 3.02
CA ASN A 85 4.39 10.03 3.15
C ASN A 85 5.85 10.24 2.68
N ALA A 86 6.72 9.23 2.79
CA ALA A 86 8.17 9.40 2.62
C ALA A 86 8.64 9.88 1.23
N MET A 87 7.78 9.85 0.21
CA MET A 87 8.07 10.32 -1.16
C MET A 87 7.33 11.63 -1.54
N LYS A 88 6.59 12.25 -0.62
CA LYS A 88 5.95 13.56 -0.83
C LYS A 88 6.99 14.68 -0.79
N PHE A 89 6.70 15.79 -1.48
CA PHE A 89 7.62 16.93 -1.65
C PHE A 89 8.35 17.31 -0.35
N ALA A 90 7.61 17.62 0.73
CA ALA A 90 8.23 18.04 2.00
C ALA A 90 9.12 16.97 2.66
N SER A 91 8.92 15.68 2.37
CA SER A 91 9.72 14.58 2.93
C SER A 91 11.01 14.30 2.16
N VAL A 92 11.03 14.55 0.84
CA VAL A 92 12.23 14.34 0.01
C VAL A 92 13.02 15.61 -0.26
N HIS A 93 12.41 16.79 -0.19
CA HIS A 93 13.03 18.09 -0.50
C HIS A 93 12.71 19.14 0.60
N PRO A 94 13.10 18.88 1.87
CA PRO A 94 12.66 19.67 3.03
C PRO A 94 13.24 21.09 3.08
N SER A 95 14.35 21.37 2.41
CA SER A 95 14.94 22.70 2.27
C SER A 95 15.40 22.94 0.83
N LYS A 96 15.47 24.22 0.41
CA LYS A 96 15.74 24.64 -0.98
C LYS A 96 16.98 23.98 -1.61
N ASP A 97 18.02 23.77 -0.81
CA ASP A 97 19.33 23.35 -1.27
C ASP A 97 19.71 21.93 -0.74
N ALA A 98 18.76 21.17 -0.16
CA ALA A 98 19.02 19.82 0.33
C ALA A 98 17.83 18.86 0.19
N TYR A 99 18.13 17.65 -0.29
CA TYR A 99 17.21 16.52 -0.36
C TYR A 99 17.47 15.50 0.76
N THR A 100 16.45 14.75 1.14
CA THR A 100 16.50 13.68 2.15
C THR A 100 15.90 12.39 1.61
N TRP A 101 16.75 11.39 1.37
CA TRP A 101 16.35 10.14 0.70
C TRP A 101 16.11 8.97 1.66
N SER A 102 16.65 8.99 2.88
CA SER A 102 16.71 7.87 3.84
C SER A 102 15.45 6.99 3.95
N ASP A 103 14.27 7.58 4.10
CA ASP A 103 13.02 6.81 4.27
C ASP A 103 12.45 6.31 2.93
N ALA A 104 12.62 7.06 1.85
CA ALA A 104 12.22 6.66 0.51
C ALA A 104 13.13 5.56 -0.06
N ASP A 105 14.45 5.72 0.07
CA ASP A 105 15.46 4.70 -0.27
C ASP A 105 15.20 3.41 0.50
N TYR A 106 14.96 3.48 1.82
CA TYR A 106 14.66 2.30 2.62
C TYR A 106 13.41 1.55 2.12
N LEU A 107 12.36 2.27 1.72
CA LEU A 107 11.15 1.65 1.16
C LEU A 107 11.41 1.03 -0.22
N VAL A 108 12.17 1.71 -1.08
CA VAL A 108 12.52 1.22 -2.42
C VAL A 108 13.43 0.00 -2.34
N ASP A 109 14.46 0.01 -1.51
CA ASP A 109 15.37 -1.13 -1.34
C ASP A 109 14.66 -2.31 -0.65
N PHE A 110 13.74 -2.06 0.30
CA PHE A 110 12.83 -3.10 0.82
C PHE A 110 11.97 -3.71 -0.29
N ALA A 111 11.42 -2.88 -1.18
CA ALA A 111 10.58 -3.35 -2.28
C ALA A 111 11.37 -4.23 -3.25
N VAL A 112 12.56 -3.76 -3.68
CA VAL A 112 13.49 -4.51 -4.54
C VAL A 112 13.87 -5.86 -3.89
N ALA A 113 14.28 -5.85 -2.62
CA ALA A 113 14.67 -7.06 -1.90
C ALA A 113 13.54 -8.09 -1.71
N ASN A 114 12.28 -7.67 -1.84
CA ASN A 114 11.09 -8.52 -1.65
C ASN A 114 10.25 -8.68 -2.93
N GLY A 115 10.83 -8.37 -4.10
CA GLY A 115 10.17 -8.54 -5.41
C GLY A 115 8.90 -7.73 -5.59
N LYS A 116 8.84 -6.52 -5.01
CA LYS A 116 7.67 -5.63 -5.03
C LYS A 116 7.90 -4.47 -5.99
N ARG A 117 6.87 -4.12 -6.74
CA ARG A 117 6.82 -2.90 -7.55
C ARG A 117 6.67 -1.67 -6.64
N VAL A 118 7.39 -0.59 -6.91
CA VAL A 118 7.14 0.72 -6.25
C VAL A 118 6.32 1.61 -7.16
N HIS A 119 5.27 2.21 -6.61
CA HIS A 119 4.56 3.36 -7.16
C HIS A 119 4.92 4.59 -6.32
N GLY A 120 5.50 5.60 -6.95
CA GLY A 120 5.96 6.82 -6.28
C GLY A 120 4.83 7.85 -6.13
N HIS A 121 4.59 8.28 -4.90
CA HIS A 121 3.55 9.25 -4.56
C HIS A 121 4.16 10.34 -3.66
N THR A 122 4.19 11.61 -4.06
CA THR A 122 3.81 12.20 -5.35
C THR A 122 4.73 13.37 -5.68
N LEU A 123 4.99 13.61 -6.97
CA LEU A 123 5.94 14.60 -7.45
C LEU A 123 5.41 16.05 -7.36
N ASN A 124 4.11 16.24 -7.51
CA ASN A 124 3.47 17.54 -7.35
C ASN A 124 2.10 17.40 -6.70
N TRP A 125 1.90 18.14 -5.61
CA TRP A 125 0.62 18.28 -4.92
C TRP A 125 0.48 19.72 -4.42
N TYR A 126 -0.75 20.13 -4.08
CA TYR A 126 -0.99 21.42 -3.44
C TYR A 126 -0.79 21.38 -1.91
N LYS A 127 -0.79 20.17 -1.32
CA LYS A 127 -0.59 19.90 0.11
C LYS A 127 0.78 19.25 0.33
N SER A 128 1.26 19.24 1.57
CA SER A 128 2.58 18.69 1.94
C SER A 128 3.75 19.37 1.20
N LEU A 129 3.62 20.67 0.95
CA LEU A 129 4.72 21.52 0.48
C LEU A 129 5.60 21.94 1.67
N PRO A 130 6.93 21.90 1.53
CA PRO A 130 7.84 22.38 2.57
C PRO A 130 7.78 23.91 2.67
N ASP A 131 8.09 24.44 3.85
CA ASP A 131 7.94 25.87 4.14
C ASP A 131 8.73 26.79 3.20
N TRP A 132 9.88 26.35 2.69
CA TRP A 132 10.67 27.13 1.75
C TRP A 132 9.98 27.31 0.39
N VAL A 133 9.12 26.37 -0.04
CA VAL A 133 8.29 26.51 -1.25
C VAL A 133 7.14 27.46 -0.97
N ASN A 134 6.43 27.29 0.16
CA ASN A 134 5.32 28.17 0.55
C ASN A 134 5.77 29.64 0.65
N ASN A 135 7.00 29.88 1.09
CA ASN A 135 7.60 31.21 1.24
C ASN A 135 8.43 31.67 0.02
N PHE A 136 8.52 30.89 -1.07
CA PHE A 136 9.41 31.17 -2.19
C PHE A 136 9.01 32.45 -2.96
N GLN A 137 9.88 33.47 -2.90
CA GLN A 137 9.71 34.72 -3.65
C GLN A 137 10.61 34.71 -4.89
N GLY A 138 10.07 34.16 -5.98
CA GLY A 138 10.72 34.14 -7.29
C GLY A 138 9.76 34.56 -8.40
N THR A 139 10.33 34.90 -9.56
CA THR A 139 9.64 35.10 -10.84
C THR A 139 8.99 33.80 -11.34
N THR A 140 8.06 33.89 -12.30
CA THR A 140 7.46 32.70 -12.96
C THR A 140 8.53 31.76 -13.54
N ALA A 141 9.63 32.28 -14.08
CA ALA A 141 10.73 31.45 -14.59
C ALA A 141 11.46 30.68 -13.49
N GLU A 142 11.65 31.29 -12.32
CA GLU A 142 12.27 30.63 -11.16
C GLU A 142 11.32 29.60 -10.52
N TRP A 143 10.02 29.86 -10.50
CA TRP A 143 8.99 28.89 -10.12
C TRP A 143 8.94 27.69 -11.07
N GLU A 144 9.09 27.92 -12.37
CA GLU A 144 9.12 26.85 -13.37
C GLU A 144 10.38 26.00 -13.20
N ASN A 145 11.53 26.65 -12.99
CA ASN A 145 12.78 25.96 -12.68
C ASN A 145 12.69 25.16 -11.37
N LEU A 146 12.07 25.69 -10.32
CA LEU A 146 11.83 24.98 -9.06
C LEU A 146 11.03 23.70 -9.30
N LEU A 147 9.90 23.79 -10.00
CA LEU A 147 9.05 22.64 -10.33
C LEU A 147 9.81 21.60 -11.17
N LYS A 148 10.48 22.05 -12.24
CA LYS A 148 11.28 21.20 -13.13
C LYS A 148 12.41 20.49 -12.37
N THR A 149 13.24 21.24 -11.65
CA THR A 149 14.37 20.69 -10.89
C THR A 149 13.89 19.68 -9.86
N HIS A 150 12.82 19.98 -9.10
CA HIS A 150 12.27 19.03 -8.13
C HIS A 150 11.86 17.70 -8.78
N ILE A 151 11.03 17.76 -9.82
CA ILE A 151 10.54 16.57 -10.53
C ILE A 151 11.72 15.76 -11.09
N GLN A 152 12.66 16.42 -11.77
CA GLN A 152 13.77 15.73 -12.43
C GLN A 152 14.79 15.15 -11.43
N THR A 153 15.03 15.81 -10.30
CA THR A 153 15.90 15.26 -9.25
C THR A 153 15.25 14.04 -8.58
N VAL A 154 13.97 14.09 -8.21
CA VAL A 154 13.28 12.97 -7.55
C VAL A 154 13.11 11.78 -8.48
N VAL A 155 12.60 11.99 -9.71
CA VAL A 155 12.45 10.90 -10.69
C VAL A 155 13.81 10.34 -11.11
N GLY A 156 14.81 11.21 -11.31
CA GLY A 156 16.18 10.81 -11.67
C GLY A 156 16.87 9.96 -10.60
N HIS A 157 16.70 10.29 -9.32
CA HIS A 157 17.27 9.51 -8.19
C HIS A 157 16.70 8.08 -8.12
N PHE A 158 15.41 7.90 -8.41
CA PHE A 158 14.73 6.60 -8.39
C PHE A 158 14.60 5.91 -9.76
N LYS A 159 15.29 6.41 -10.79
CA LYS A 159 15.21 5.94 -12.17
C LYS A 159 15.40 4.43 -12.29
N GLY A 160 14.47 3.75 -12.97
CA GLY A 160 14.48 2.29 -13.12
C GLY A 160 14.19 1.46 -11.85
N LYS A 161 14.04 2.08 -10.67
CA LYS A 161 13.58 1.41 -9.43
C LYS A 161 12.09 1.65 -9.14
N VAL A 162 11.57 2.82 -9.49
CA VAL A 162 10.14 3.17 -9.36
C VAL A 162 9.45 2.97 -10.70
N ALA A 163 8.40 2.14 -10.72
CA ALA A 163 7.74 1.73 -11.97
C ALA A 163 6.69 2.72 -12.47
N SER A 164 6.21 3.60 -11.60
CA SER A 164 5.23 4.64 -11.93
C SER A 164 5.23 5.77 -10.94
N TRP A 165 4.76 6.94 -11.36
CA TRP A 165 4.58 8.10 -10.50
C TRP A 165 3.18 8.69 -10.60
N ASP A 166 2.61 9.04 -9.44
CA ASP A 166 1.64 10.12 -9.35
C ASP A 166 2.38 11.43 -9.60
N VAL A 167 2.28 11.96 -10.82
CA VAL A 167 3.01 13.16 -11.22
C VAL A 167 2.34 14.41 -10.68
N VAL A 168 1.01 14.47 -10.78
CA VAL A 168 0.19 15.55 -10.23
C VAL A 168 -0.97 14.93 -9.46
N ASN A 169 -1.11 15.34 -8.20
CA ASN A 169 -2.15 14.89 -7.29
C ASN A 169 -3.17 16.00 -7.03
N GLU A 170 -4.47 15.66 -7.07
CA GLU A 170 -5.60 16.48 -6.60
C GLU A 170 -5.67 17.91 -7.13
N ALA A 171 -5.43 18.09 -8.43
CA ALA A 171 -5.50 19.39 -9.10
C ALA A 171 -6.94 19.87 -9.41
N VAL A 172 -7.97 19.05 -9.14
CA VAL A 172 -9.39 19.37 -9.39
C VAL A 172 -10.15 19.48 -8.07
N ASN A 173 -11.02 20.49 -7.97
CA ASN A 173 -11.95 20.70 -6.84
C ASN A 173 -13.25 19.87 -6.98
N GLU A 174 -14.05 19.83 -5.92
CA GLU A 174 -15.35 19.13 -5.87
C GLU A 174 -16.37 19.67 -6.89
N ASP A 175 -16.29 20.97 -7.21
CA ASP A 175 -17.11 21.64 -8.23
C ASP A 175 -16.60 21.42 -9.67
N GLY A 176 -15.49 20.70 -9.84
CA GLY A 176 -14.85 20.44 -11.14
C GLY A 176 -13.94 21.56 -11.65
N THR A 177 -13.72 22.64 -10.87
CA THR A 177 -12.73 23.68 -11.22
C THR A 177 -11.29 23.18 -11.00
N ILE A 178 -10.33 23.75 -11.72
CA ILE A 178 -8.91 23.56 -11.39
C ILE A 178 -8.63 24.26 -10.06
N ARG A 179 -8.03 23.53 -9.12
CA ARG A 179 -7.71 24.02 -7.78
C ARG A 179 -6.75 25.21 -7.86
N PRO A 180 -7.05 26.37 -7.22
CA PRO A 180 -6.21 27.57 -7.28
C PRO A 180 -4.97 27.46 -6.36
N SER A 181 -4.17 26.42 -6.56
CA SER A 181 -2.93 26.15 -5.81
C SER A 181 -1.84 27.19 -6.11
N ILE A 182 -0.78 27.19 -5.28
CA ILE A 182 0.41 28.03 -5.53
C ILE A 182 1.01 27.80 -6.92
N TRP A 183 0.95 26.56 -7.43
CA TRP A 183 1.37 26.21 -8.78
C TRP A 183 0.54 26.94 -9.85
N VAL A 184 -0.79 26.90 -9.75
CA VAL A 184 -1.68 27.62 -10.69
C VAL A 184 -1.47 29.13 -10.61
N GLN A 185 -1.32 29.68 -9.39
CA GLN A 185 -1.11 31.11 -9.16
C GLN A 185 0.20 31.64 -9.75
N LYS A 186 1.25 30.81 -9.81
CA LYS A 186 2.60 31.22 -10.24
C LYS A 186 2.92 30.84 -11.69
N LEU A 187 2.36 29.73 -12.17
CA LEU A 187 2.72 29.08 -13.44
C LEU A 187 1.59 28.95 -14.45
N GLY A 188 0.33 29.20 -14.05
CA GLY A 188 -0.86 28.87 -14.85
C GLY A 188 -1.21 27.38 -14.79
N ALA A 189 -2.45 27.01 -15.14
CA ALA A 189 -2.95 25.63 -15.04
C ALA A 189 -2.26 24.62 -15.98
N ASP A 190 -1.49 25.10 -16.95
CA ASP A 190 -0.70 24.27 -17.86
C ASP A 190 0.59 23.71 -17.23
N TYR A 191 0.94 24.14 -16.01
CA TYR A 191 1.97 23.50 -15.17
C TYR A 191 1.75 21.98 -15.05
N ILE A 192 0.49 21.53 -15.06
CA ILE A 192 0.13 20.11 -15.00
C ILE A 192 0.78 19.37 -16.16
N GLY A 193 0.61 19.84 -17.40
CA GLY A 193 1.20 19.23 -18.59
C GLY A 193 2.73 19.26 -18.58
N ARG A 194 3.32 20.37 -18.12
CA ARG A 194 4.78 20.50 -17.98
C ARG A 194 5.37 19.53 -16.95
N ALA A 195 4.67 19.29 -15.84
CA ALA A 195 5.10 18.32 -14.83
C ALA A 195 5.22 16.88 -15.40
N PHE A 196 4.27 16.44 -16.22
CA PHE A 196 4.34 15.16 -16.94
C PHE A 196 5.52 15.11 -17.92
N GLN A 197 5.77 16.19 -18.67
CA GLN A 197 6.94 16.29 -19.56
C GLN A 197 8.26 16.17 -18.78
N TYR A 198 8.38 16.86 -17.64
CA TYR A 198 9.59 16.81 -16.81
C TYR A 198 9.83 15.44 -16.17
N ALA A 199 8.77 14.74 -15.76
CA ALA A 199 8.88 13.37 -15.25
C ALA A 199 9.32 12.41 -16.35
N HIS A 200 8.74 12.52 -17.56
CA HIS A 200 9.12 11.68 -18.70
C HIS A 200 10.55 11.97 -19.20
N GLU A 201 10.99 13.23 -19.21
CA GLU A 201 12.38 13.61 -19.51
C GLU A 201 13.38 12.92 -18.55
N ALA A 202 13.00 12.77 -17.27
CA ALA A 202 13.86 12.16 -16.25
C ALA A 202 13.89 10.63 -16.33
N ASP A 203 12.74 9.95 -16.42
CA ASP A 203 12.66 8.50 -16.68
C ASP A 203 11.55 8.15 -17.69
N PRO A 204 11.89 7.98 -18.98
CA PRO A 204 10.92 7.60 -20.01
C PRO A 204 10.26 6.22 -19.82
N ASN A 205 10.78 5.37 -18.92
CA ASN A 205 10.23 4.04 -18.67
C ASN A 205 9.23 4.00 -17.50
N ALA A 206 9.19 5.03 -16.66
CA ALA A 206 8.26 5.10 -15.55
C ALA A 206 6.88 5.54 -16.06
N LEU A 207 5.83 4.80 -15.69
CA LEU A 207 4.46 5.10 -16.11
C LEU A 207 3.90 6.30 -15.33
N LEU A 208 3.30 7.26 -16.03
CA LEU A 208 2.92 8.54 -15.44
C LEU A 208 1.40 8.66 -15.22
N PHE A 209 1.01 8.95 -13.98
CA PHE A 209 -0.38 9.00 -13.52
C PHE A 209 -0.80 10.40 -13.07
N TYR A 210 -2.05 10.75 -13.35
CA TYR A 210 -2.78 11.81 -12.64
C TYR A 210 -3.65 11.14 -11.56
N ASN A 211 -3.57 11.59 -10.31
CA ASN A 211 -4.26 10.96 -9.17
C ASN A 211 -5.20 11.92 -8.44
N ASP A 212 -6.39 11.45 -8.03
CA ASP A 212 -7.40 12.30 -7.37
C ASP A 212 -8.50 11.50 -6.65
N TYR A 213 -9.06 12.08 -5.57
CA TYR A 213 -10.25 11.55 -4.89
C TYR A 213 -11.56 11.98 -5.55
N GLY A 214 -12.63 11.24 -5.23
CA GLY A 214 -14.01 11.69 -5.43
C GLY A 214 -14.59 11.47 -6.82
N HIS A 215 -13.94 10.64 -7.63
CA HIS A 215 -14.51 10.03 -8.83
C HIS A 215 -15.86 9.34 -8.52
N GLU A 216 -15.99 8.78 -7.32
CA GLU A 216 -17.12 8.02 -6.80
C GLU A 216 -18.17 8.84 -6.05
N PHE A 217 -17.94 10.12 -5.75
CA PHE A 217 -18.93 10.94 -5.05
C PHE A 217 -19.96 11.57 -5.98
N GLY A 218 -19.57 11.99 -7.19
CA GLY A 218 -20.50 12.60 -8.14
C GLY A 218 -19.96 12.78 -9.56
N PRO A 219 -20.85 13.04 -10.53
CA PRO A 219 -20.46 13.21 -11.92
C PRO A 219 -19.62 14.47 -12.19
N THR A 220 -19.77 15.54 -11.40
CA THR A 220 -19.10 16.83 -11.63
C THR A 220 -17.58 16.71 -11.59
N LYS A 221 -17.00 16.41 -10.42
CA LYS A 221 -15.55 16.23 -10.26
C LYS A 221 -15.01 15.12 -11.18
N ARG A 222 -15.72 13.98 -11.27
CA ARG A 222 -15.36 12.88 -12.18
C ARG A 222 -15.22 13.36 -13.63
N THR A 223 -16.20 14.08 -14.17
CA THR A 223 -16.16 14.58 -15.55
C THR A 223 -15.03 15.58 -15.76
N ALA A 224 -14.77 16.46 -14.78
CA ALA A 224 -13.65 17.39 -14.84
C ALA A 224 -12.29 16.69 -14.89
N ILE A 225 -12.07 15.65 -14.07
CA ILE A 225 -10.85 14.84 -14.10
C ILE A 225 -10.70 14.13 -15.45
N LEU A 226 -11.76 13.49 -15.95
CA LEU A 226 -11.74 12.80 -17.25
C LEU A 226 -11.44 13.75 -18.41
N ASN A 227 -11.99 14.97 -18.37
CA ASN A 227 -11.69 16.01 -19.35
C ASN A 227 -10.23 16.50 -19.25
N LEU A 228 -9.67 16.64 -18.04
CA LEU A 228 -8.28 17.01 -17.82
C LEU A 228 -7.33 15.97 -18.44
N VAL A 229 -7.44 14.70 -18.06
CA VAL A 229 -6.53 13.64 -18.53
C VAL A 229 -6.69 13.36 -20.02
N THR A 230 -7.91 13.43 -20.56
CA THR A 230 -8.15 13.34 -22.00
C THR A 230 -7.57 14.55 -22.74
N GLY A 231 -7.66 15.74 -22.16
CA GLY A 231 -7.05 16.96 -22.70
C GLY A 231 -5.52 16.92 -22.72
N LEU A 232 -4.88 16.32 -21.70
CA LEU A 232 -3.43 16.08 -21.67
C LEU A 232 -3.03 15.07 -22.77
N LYS A 233 -3.71 13.92 -22.82
CA LYS A 233 -3.49 12.87 -23.84
C LYS A 233 -3.64 13.41 -25.27
N ASN A 234 -4.68 14.19 -25.54
CA ASN A 234 -4.93 14.78 -26.86
C ASN A 234 -3.91 15.85 -27.26
N LYS A 235 -3.19 16.44 -26.29
CA LYS A 235 -2.06 17.37 -26.53
C LYS A 235 -0.71 16.67 -26.69
N GLY A 236 -0.67 15.32 -26.65
CA GLY A 236 0.58 14.56 -26.72
C GLY A 236 1.43 14.64 -25.44
N ILE A 237 0.84 15.02 -24.31
CA ILE A 237 1.51 14.95 -23.00
C ILE A 237 1.68 13.47 -22.63
N PRO A 238 2.84 13.03 -22.12
CA PRO A 238 3.07 11.65 -21.72
C PRO A 238 2.29 11.34 -20.43
N ILE A 239 1.06 10.84 -20.59
CA ILE A 239 0.20 10.36 -19.51
C ILE A 239 -0.25 8.93 -19.82
N ASP A 240 0.09 7.99 -18.92
CA ASP A 240 -0.18 6.56 -19.08
C ASP A 240 -1.42 6.12 -18.33
N GLY A 241 -1.79 6.83 -17.26
CA GLY A 241 -2.80 6.35 -16.32
C GLY A 241 -3.55 7.40 -15.51
N ILE A 242 -4.62 6.92 -14.88
CA ILE A 242 -5.48 7.64 -13.93
C ILE A 242 -5.44 6.88 -12.61
N GLY A 243 -5.04 7.57 -11.54
CA GLY A 243 -5.19 7.15 -10.16
C GLY A 243 -6.56 7.56 -9.64
N ILE A 244 -7.35 6.58 -9.20
CA ILE A 244 -8.61 6.76 -8.52
C ILE A 244 -8.36 6.43 -7.05
N GLN A 245 -8.21 7.45 -6.20
CA GLN A 245 -7.88 7.23 -4.79
C GLN A 245 -8.87 6.27 -4.13
N MET A 246 -10.19 6.48 -4.34
CA MET A 246 -11.26 5.62 -3.80
C MET A 246 -11.32 5.64 -2.26
N HIS A 247 -11.04 6.80 -1.64
CA HIS A 247 -11.33 7.10 -0.24
C HIS A 247 -12.84 7.18 -0.02
N THR A 248 -13.47 6.03 0.19
CA THR A 248 -14.93 5.92 0.12
C THR A 248 -15.55 5.48 1.44
N ARG A 249 -16.86 5.23 1.43
CA ARG A 249 -17.63 4.90 2.63
C ARG A 249 -18.67 3.83 2.35
N VAL A 250 -19.05 3.09 3.38
CA VAL A 250 -20.03 1.99 3.31
C VAL A 250 -21.41 2.44 2.79
N THR A 251 -21.74 3.72 2.93
CA THR A 251 -22.98 4.33 2.41
C THR A 251 -22.90 4.79 0.95
N GLN A 252 -21.74 4.70 0.29
CA GLN A 252 -21.59 5.11 -1.11
C GLN A 252 -22.33 4.15 -2.06
N THR A 253 -23.02 4.68 -3.08
CA THR A 253 -23.78 3.86 -4.02
C THR A 253 -22.90 3.04 -4.95
N ASP A 254 -23.25 1.76 -5.15
CA ASP A 254 -22.55 0.84 -6.05
C ASP A 254 -22.49 1.38 -7.49
N ALA A 255 -23.58 2.02 -7.95
CA ALA A 255 -23.63 2.66 -9.26
C ALA A 255 -22.54 3.72 -9.45
N ASN A 256 -22.24 4.52 -8.41
CA ASN A 256 -21.16 5.51 -8.49
C ASN A 256 -19.77 4.87 -8.45
N LEU A 257 -19.57 3.84 -7.61
CA LEU A 257 -18.30 3.09 -7.53
C LEU A 257 -17.96 2.44 -8.88
N ILE A 258 -18.96 1.82 -9.52
CA ILE A 258 -18.85 1.24 -10.87
C ILE A 258 -18.60 2.35 -11.91
N ALA A 259 -19.33 3.48 -11.83
CA ALA A 259 -19.17 4.58 -12.78
C ALA A 259 -17.79 5.24 -12.70
N ALA A 260 -17.21 5.39 -11.51
CA ALA A 260 -15.84 5.88 -11.32
C ALA A 260 -14.83 5.07 -12.13
N ILE A 261 -14.89 3.75 -12.01
CA ILE A 261 -13.95 2.82 -12.65
C ILE A 261 -14.19 2.71 -14.17
N THR A 262 -15.45 2.53 -14.58
CA THR A 262 -15.80 2.28 -15.99
C THR A 262 -15.62 3.52 -16.88
N THR A 263 -15.94 4.72 -16.39
CA THR A 263 -15.73 5.96 -17.16
C THR A 263 -14.25 6.37 -17.23
N ALA A 264 -13.46 6.08 -16.20
CA ALA A 264 -12.01 6.21 -16.27
C ALA A 264 -11.40 5.24 -17.29
N ALA A 265 -11.81 3.97 -17.27
CA ALA A 265 -11.38 2.98 -18.27
C ALA A 265 -11.76 3.37 -19.71
N ALA A 266 -12.87 4.08 -19.93
CA ALA A 266 -13.29 4.55 -21.25
C ALA A 266 -12.30 5.56 -21.90
N THR A 267 -11.38 6.17 -21.14
CA THR A 267 -10.30 7.03 -21.69
C THR A 267 -9.22 6.23 -22.43
N GLY A 268 -9.18 4.90 -22.26
CA GLY A 268 -8.11 4.02 -22.74
C GLY A 268 -6.78 4.15 -21.99
N LEU A 269 -6.73 4.90 -20.88
CA LEU A 269 -5.57 4.99 -19.98
C LEU A 269 -5.54 3.81 -18.99
N LYS A 270 -4.39 3.54 -18.38
CA LYS A 270 -4.26 2.56 -17.28
C LYS A 270 -4.99 3.07 -16.04
N ILE A 271 -5.70 2.19 -15.34
CA ILE A 271 -6.47 2.52 -14.15
C ILE A 271 -5.78 1.92 -12.94
N HIS A 272 -5.42 2.77 -11.98
CA HIS A 272 -4.95 2.39 -10.66
C HIS A 272 -6.04 2.78 -9.67
N ILE A 273 -6.56 1.82 -8.90
CA ILE A 273 -7.30 2.18 -7.67
C ILE A 273 -6.21 2.39 -6.62
N SER A 274 -5.86 3.63 -6.33
CA SER A 274 -4.56 4.01 -5.77
C SER A 274 -4.50 4.03 -4.25
N GLU A 275 -5.62 4.34 -3.58
CA GLU A 275 -5.65 4.66 -2.15
C GLU A 275 -6.92 4.10 -1.47
N ILE A 276 -7.36 2.89 -1.85
CA ILE A 276 -8.68 2.41 -1.41
C ILE A 276 -8.71 2.18 0.11
N ASP A 277 -9.69 2.82 0.72
CA ASP A 277 -10.17 2.57 2.06
C ASP A 277 -11.70 2.77 2.08
N ILE A 278 -12.41 2.07 2.99
CA ILE A 278 -13.88 2.10 3.03
C ILE A 278 -14.34 2.40 4.46
N SER A 279 -14.50 3.68 4.76
CA SER A 279 -14.99 4.17 6.05
C SER A 279 -16.34 3.53 6.43
N LEU A 280 -16.40 2.97 7.62
CA LEU A 280 -17.61 2.37 8.21
C LEU A 280 -18.37 3.34 9.12
N ASN A 281 -17.68 4.35 9.66
CA ASN A 281 -18.27 5.35 10.56
C ASN A 281 -18.08 6.80 10.05
N PRO A 282 -18.49 7.14 8.81
CA PRO A 282 -18.25 8.46 8.24
C PRO A 282 -18.88 9.60 9.07
N ASP A 283 -19.98 9.32 9.77
CA ASP A 283 -20.77 10.29 10.53
C ASP A 283 -20.35 10.39 12.02
N ASN A 284 -19.23 9.76 12.41
CA ASN A 284 -18.61 9.85 13.74
C ASN A 284 -19.53 9.47 14.92
N VAL A 285 -20.29 8.38 14.77
CA VAL A 285 -21.14 7.82 15.82
C VAL A 285 -20.25 7.25 16.93
N GLN A 286 -20.21 7.95 18.08
CA GLN A 286 -19.31 7.64 19.20
C GLN A 286 -19.53 6.26 19.82
N SER A 287 -20.77 5.77 19.82
CA SER A 287 -21.16 4.46 20.36
C SER A 287 -21.02 3.31 19.35
N MET A 288 -20.54 3.57 18.13
CA MET A 288 -20.37 2.52 17.13
C MET A 288 -19.27 1.55 17.55
N THR A 289 -19.52 0.26 17.35
CA THR A 289 -18.54 -0.82 17.46
C THR A 289 -18.50 -1.59 16.14
N TYR A 290 -17.34 -2.19 15.83
CA TYR A 290 -17.26 -3.09 14.69
C TYR A 290 -18.14 -4.33 14.93
N THR A 291 -18.97 -4.68 13.96
CA THR A 291 -19.88 -5.84 14.01
C THR A 291 -19.76 -6.67 12.73
N THR A 292 -20.15 -7.94 12.79
CA THR A 292 -20.20 -8.81 11.60
C THR A 292 -20.98 -8.18 10.45
N ALA A 293 -22.15 -7.58 10.74
CA ALA A 293 -22.98 -6.94 9.73
C ALA A 293 -22.30 -5.73 9.06
N LEU A 294 -21.54 -4.91 9.81
CA LEU A 294 -20.72 -3.83 9.22
C LEU A 294 -19.58 -4.41 8.36
N GLY A 295 -18.93 -5.48 8.83
CA GLY A 295 -17.91 -6.19 8.05
C GLY A 295 -18.44 -6.77 6.73
N GLU A 296 -19.65 -7.33 6.73
CA GLU A 296 -20.32 -7.84 5.53
C GLU A 296 -20.70 -6.73 4.54
N GLN A 297 -21.17 -5.58 5.04
CA GLN A 297 -21.40 -4.41 4.19
C GLN A 297 -20.09 -3.89 3.57
N GLN A 298 -19.00 -3.85 4.34
CA GLN A 298 -17.67 -3.50 3.82
C GLN A 298 -17.21 -4.50 2.74
N ALA A 299 -17.40 -5.80 2.97
CA ALA A 299 -17.07 -6.86 2.03
C ALA A 299 -17.87 -6.74 0.72
N ALA A 300 -19.15 -6.38 0.79
CA ALA A 300 -19.96 -6.10 -0.40
C ALA A 300 -19.39 -4.95 -1.24
N LYS A 301 -18.92 -3.85 -0.61
CA LYS A 301 -18.30 -2.73 -1.33
C LYS A 301 -16.96 -3.11 -1.97
N TYR A 302 -16.08 -3.80 -1.26
CA TYR A 302 -14.84 -4.33 -1.84
C TYR A 302 -15.15 -5.26 -3.02
N LYS A 303 -16.14 -6.15 -2.90
CA LYS A 303 -16.58 -7.04 -4.00
C LYS A 303 -17.07 -6.27 -5.21
N THR A 304 -17.93 -5.26 -5.04
CA THR A 304 -18.43 -4.41 -6.14
C THR A 304 -17.28 -3.68 -6.84
N ILE A 305 -16.37 -3.07 -6.09
CA ILE A 305 -15.22 -2.32 -6.63
C ILE A 305 -14.28 -3.25 -7.39
N VAL A 306 -13.88 -4.37 -6.78
CA VAL A 306 -12.94 -5.33 -7.38
C VAL A 306 -13.56 -6.02 -8.60
N LYS A 307 -14.86 -6.31 -8.59
CA LYS A 307 -15.58 -6.84 -9.76
C LYS A 307 -15.66 -5.85 -10.91
N ALA A 308 -15.98 -4.59 -10.63
CA ALA A 308 -15.98 -3.53 -11.64
C ALA A 308 -14.57 -3.33 -12.25
N TYR A 309 -13.54 -3.40 -11.41
CA TYR A 309 -12.15 -3.31 -11.84
C TYR A 309 -11.71 -4.51 -12.68
N ASN A 310 -12.02 -5.74 -12.26
CA ASN A 310 -11.67 -6.96 -12.99
C ASN A 310 -12.32 -7.04 -14.39
N ALA A 311 -13.46 -6.36 -14.57
CA ALA A 311 -14.20 -6.28 -15.83
C ALA A 311 -13.64 -5.27 -16.87
N ILE A 312 -12.75 -4.35 -16.49
CA ILE A 312 -12.11 -3.44 -17.47
C ILE A 312 -11.06 -4.20 -18.30
N PRO A 313 -10.63 -3.70 -19.48
CA PRO A 313 -9.60 -4.37 -20.29
C PRO A 313 -8.31 -4.66 -19.52
N LYS A 314 -7.78 -5.89 -19.63
CA LYS A 314 -6.62 -6.37 -18.86
C LYS A 314 -5.36 -5.51 -19.02
N SER A 315 -5.15 -4.91 -20.20
CA SER A 315 -4.04 -3.97 -20.47
C SER A 315 -4.11 -2.65 -19.68
N GLN A 316 -5.29 -2.31 -19.16
CA GLN A 316 -5.56 -1.13 -18.32
C GLN A 316 -5.51 -1.45 -16.81
N GLN A 317 -5.45 -2.72 -16.40
CA GLN A 317 -5.45 -3.11 -14.99
C GLN A 317 -4.06 -2.91 -14.35
N TYR A 318 -3.72 -1.68 -13.94
CA TYR A 318 -2.44 -1.35 -13.30
C TYR A 318 -2.27 -1.92 -11.88
N GLY A 319 -3.37 -2.09 -11.15
CA GLY A 319 -3.43 -2.63 -9.80
C GLY A 319 -4.45 -1.92 -8.90
N ILE A 320 -4.61 -2.48 -7.70
CA ILE A 320 -5.37 -1.90 -6.59
C ILE A 320 -4.42 -1.78 -5.39
N THR A 321 -4.38 -0.60 -4.78
CA THR A 321 -3.53 -0.29 -3.61
C THR A 321 -4.41 0.22 -2.49
N GLN A 322 -4.34 -0.43 -1.32
CA GLN A 322 -5.00 0.02 -0.09
C GLN A 322 -4.25 1.21 0.52
N TRP A 323 -4.94 2.18 1.10
CA TRP A 323 -4.26 3.25 1.83
C TRP A 323 -4.05 2.83 3.29
N ASN A 324 -2.79 2.59 3.66
CA ASN A 324 -2.35 1.89 4.87
C ASN A 324 -2.58 0.36 4.80
N VAL A 325 -2.06 -0.40 5.79
CA VAL A 325 -2.02 -1.89 5.77
C VAL A 325 -3.10 -2.52 6.65
N THR A 326 -3.41 -1.90 7.79
CA THR A 326 -4.36 -2.37 8.82
C THR A 326 -5.18 -1.21 9.37
N ASP A 327 -6.31 -1.51 10.01
CA ASP A 327 -7.09 -0.49 10.74
C ASP A 327 -6.26 0.27 11.79
N ALA A 328 -5.16 -0.31 12.32
CA ALA A 328 -4.31 0.34 13.33
C ALA A 328 -3.35 1.41 12.75
N ASP A 329 -3.01 1.34 11.46
CA ASP A 329 -2.18 2.34 10.78
C ASP A 329 -2.97 3.20 9.78
N SER A 330 -4.29 3.06 9.71
CA SER A 330 -5.12 3.93 8.88
C SER A 330 -5.04 5.40 9.31
N TRP A 331 -4.89 6.28 8.33
CA TRP A 331 -4.97 7.73 8.54
C TRP A 331 -6.33 8.21 9.08
N ILE A 332 -7.44 7.54 8.71
CA ILE A 332 -8.82 8.03 8.93
C ILE A 332 -9.12 8.33 10.41
N PRO A 333 -8.91 7.40 11.37
CA PRO A 333 -9.22 7.66 12.77
C PRO A 333 -8.51 8.88 13.34
N SER A 334 -7.23 9.06 13.00
CA SER A 334 -6.40 10.17 13.46
C SER A 334 -6.78 11.51 12.80
N ASN A 335 -7.01 11.52 11.49
CA ASN A 335 -7.27 12.73 10.71
C ASN A 335 -8.66 13.32 10.99
N TYR A 336 -9.65 12.46 11.25
CA TYR A 336 -11.03 12.87 11.54
C TYR A 336 -11.41 12.81 13.02
N ASN A 337 -10.48 12.40 13.90
CA ASN A 337 -10.70 12.19 15.34
C ASN A 337 -11.98 11.37 15.61
N ARG A 338 -12.05 10.17 15.01
CA ARG A 338 -13.20 9.27 15.10
C ARG A 338 -12.81 7.79 15.15
N LEU A 339 -13.69 6.95 15.68
CA LEU A 339 -13.59 5.50 15.50
C LEU A 339 -13.89 5.14 14.05
N ASP A 340 -13.04 4.35 13.39
CA ASP A 340 -13.28 3.80 12.06
C ASP A 340 -12.49 2.48 11.88
N TRP A 341 -12.90 1.66 10.92
CA TRP A 341 -12.26 0.36 10.61
C TRP A 341 -12.20 0.14 9.09
N PRO A 342 -11.45 0.95 8.33
CA PRO A 342 -11.68 1.10 6.91
C PRO A 342 -10.99 0.05 6.00
N LEU A 343 -10.14 -0.83 6.56
CA LEU A 343 -9.24 -1.69 5.79
C LEU A 343 -9.55 -3.20 5.89
N PRO A 344 -9.00 -4.06 5.01
CA PRO A 344 -9.24 -5.51 5.02
C PRO A 344 -8.56 -6.28 6.17
N PHE A 345 -7.67 -5.65 6.93
CA PHE A 345 -6.99 -6.23 8.09
C PHE A 345 -7.29 -5.42 9.35
N ASP A 346 -7.56 -6.11 10.45
CA ASP A 346 -7.79 -5.48 11.75
C ASP A 346 -6.48 -5.01 12.42
N ALA A 347 -6.62 -4.34 13.56
CA ALA A 347 -5.51 -3.86 14.38
C ALA A 347 -4.60 -4.98 14.96
N GLN A 348 -4.98 -6.24 14.80
CA GLN A 348 -4.26 -7.44 15.21
C GLN A 348 -3.71 -8.22 14.00
N TYR A 349 -3.65 -7.60 12.82
CA TYR A 349 -3.15 -8.18 11.56
C TYR A 349 -3.98 -9.36 11.04
N GLN A 350 -5.21 -9.56 11.54
CA GLN A 350 -6.10 -10.63 11.09
C GLN A 350 -6.99 -10.15 9.94
N ARG A 351 -7.41 -11.07 9.07
CA ARG A 351 -8.27 -10.79 7.91
C ARG A 351 -9.70 -10.50 8.39
N LYS A 352 -10.25 -9.36 7.98
CA LYS A 352 -11.67 -9.00 8.14
C LYS A 352 -12.51 -9.56 6.99
N ALA A 353 -13.84 -9.52 7.12
CA ALA A 353 -14.78 -9.91 6.06
C ALA A 353 -14.51 -9.18 4.72
N ALA A 354 -14.04 -7.92 4.78
CA ALA A 354 -13.57 -7.15 3.63
C ALA A 354 -12.53 -7.89 2.75
N TYR A 355 -11.63 -8.68 3.35
CA TYR A 355 -10.67 -9.52 2.64
C TYR A 355 -11.37 -10.53 1.72
N GLN A 356 -12.42 -11.20 2.22
CA GLN A 356 -13.20 -12.14 1.42
C GLN A 356 -13.96 -11.42 0.29
N GLY A 357 -14.43 -10.19 0.53
CA GLY A 357 -15.01 -9.31 -0.49
C GLY A 357 -14.06 -9.07 -1.66
N ILE A 358 -12.77 -8.85 -1.39
CA ILE A 358 -11.73 -8.70 -2.43
C ILE A 358 -11.60 -9.99 -3.25
N LEU A 359 -11.42 -11.15 -2.60
CA LEU A 359 -11.30 -12.44 -3.31
C LEU A 359 -12.54 -12.78 -4.15
N ASP A 360 -13.72 -12.40 -3.67
CA ASP A 360 -15.00 -12.63 -4.33
C ASP A 360 -15.25 -11.69 -5.53
N GLY A 361 -14.48 -10.63 -5.69
CA GLY A 361 -14.59 -9.71 -6.82
C GLY A 361 -13.91 -10.22 -8.11
N VAL A 362 -13.07 -11.24 -8.02
CA VAL A 362 -12.39 -11.86 -9.18
C VAL A 362 -12.93 -13.24 -9.58
N LYS A 363 -14.00 -13.68 -8.90
CA LYS A 363 -14.83 -14.84 -9.25
C LYS A 363 -15.97 -14.41 -10.17
#